data_AF-A0A924HIE7-F1
#
_entry.id   AF-A0A924HIE7-F1
#
_cell.length_a   1.000
_cell.length_b   1.000
_cell.length_c   1.000
_cell.angle_alpha   90.00
_cell.angle_beta   90.00
_cell.angle_gamma   90.00
#
_symmetry.space_group_name_H-M   'P 1'
#
loop_
_entity.id
_entity.type
_entity.pdbx_description
1 polymer ?
#
loop_
_entity_poly.entity_id
_entity_poly.type
_entity_poly.pdbx_seq_one_letter_code
_entity_poly.pdbx_strand_id
1 'polypeptide(L)' 'NNHYFPSSDIKKEFFKSSETHSTCPWKGAASYYSLEVNGQQNKDAAWYYPEPKDAAKEIKNYVAFWKGVKVEQS' A
#
# COMPACT_ATOMS: atom_id res chain seq x y z
N ASN A 1 -9.83 -7.17 7.76
CA ASN A 1 -9.63 -5.75 8.10
C ASN A 1 -8.30 -5.33 7.52
N ASN A 2 -8.22 -4.22 6.78
CA ASN A 2 -6.94 -3.79 6.21
C ASN A 2 -6.24 -2.90 7.23
N HIS A 3 -4.99 -3.23 7.56
CA HIS A 3 -4.15 -2.40 8.42
C HIS A 3 -3.41 -1.39 7.55
N TYR A 4 -3.47 -0.13 7.96
CA TYR A 4 -2.89 1.01 7.26
C TYR A 4 -1.78 1.61 8.11
N PHE A 5 -0.60 1.75 7.52
CA PHE A 5 0.58 2.29 8.17
C PHE A 5 0.94 3.65 7.56
N PRO A 6 1.31 4.66 8.37
CA PRO A 6 1.84 5.90 7.85
C PRO A 6 3.00 5.66 6.89
N SER A 7 3.11 6.43 5.81
CA SER A 7 4.25 6.30 4.86
C SER A 7 5.61 6.66 5.47
N SER A 8 5.64 7.26 6.66
CA SER A 8 6.86 7.46 7.46
C SER A 8 7.36 6.19 8.12
N ASP A 9 6.47 5.23 8.37
CA ASP A 9 6.75 4.03 9.17
C ASP A 9 7.14 2.83 8.29
N ILE A 10 7.07 3.00 6.97
CA ILE A 10 7.51 2.00 6.01
C ILE A 10 8.99 2.19 5.67
N LYS A 11 9.72 1.07 5.56
CA LYS A 11 11.09 1.06 5.04
C LYS A 11 11.07 1.10 3.51
N LYS A 12 11.07 2.31 2.95
CA LYS A 12 10.94 2.57 1.49
C LYS A 12 11.97 1.84 0.62
N GLU A 13 13.12 1.46 1.17
CA GLU A 13 14.15 0.69 0.46
C GLU A 13 13.64 -0.64 -0.14
N PHE A 14 12.63 -1.26 0.49
CA PHE A 14 12.03 -2.50 0.00
C PHE A 14 10.86 -2.28 -0.97
N PHE A 15 10.50 -1.03 -1.29
CA PHE A 15 9.35 -0.71 -2.12
C PHE A 15 9.80 -0.26 -3.50
N LYS A 16 9.22 -0.86 -4.53
CA LYS A 16 9.35 -0.44 -5.93
C LYS A 16 8.00 0.08 -6.41
N SER A 17 7.99 1.25 -7.02
CA SER A 17 6.80 1.81 -7.66
C SER A 17 6.25 0.83 -8.70
N SER A 18 4.94 0.70 -8.75
CA SER A 18 4.22 -0.03 -9.79
C SER A 18 3.39 0.95 -10.61
N GLU A 19 3.24 0.66 -11.91
CA GLU A 19 2.30 1.36 -12.79
C GLU A 19 0.85 0.90 -12.57
N THR A 20 0.65 -0.13 -11.74
CA THR A 20 -0.67 -0.69 -11.44
C THR A 20 -1.50 0.31 -10.63
N HIS A 21 -2.75 0.48 -11.04
CA HIS A 21 -3.74 1.30 -10.38
C HIS A 21 -5.08 0.58 -10.36
N SER A 22 -5.92 0.90 -9.37
CA SER A 22 -7.30 0.39 -9.31
C SER A 22 -8.22 1.43 -8.71
N THR A 23 -9.48 1.46 -9.15
CA THR A 23 -10.45 2.45 -8.65
C THR A 23 -11.41 1.82 -7.67
N CYS A 24 -11.57 2.45 -6.50
CA CYS A 24 -12.57 2.10 -5.52
C CYS A 24 -13.67 3.19 -5.51
N PRO A 25 -14.96 2.83 -5.61
CA PRO A 25 -16.05 3.80 -5.68
C PRO A 25 -16.08 4.80 -4.52
N TRP A 26 -15.65 4.39 -3.33
CA TRP A 26 -15.75 5.19 -2.11
C TRP A 26 -14.39 5.66 -1.58
N LYS A 27 -13.28 4.99 -1.92
CA LYS A 27 -11.93 5.44 -1.51
C LYS A 27 -11.21 6.29 -2.56
N GLY A 28 -11.51 6.15 -3.86
CA GLY A 28 -10.75 6.80 -4.93
C GLY A 28 -9.77 5.84 -5.63
N ALA A 29 -8.77 6.39 -6.31
CA ALA A 29 -7.74 5.61 -7.02
C ALA A 29 -6.66 5.12 -6.05
N ALA A 30 -6.43 3.81 -6.04
CA ALA A 30 -5.31 3.18 -5.36
C ALA A 30 -4.11 3.07 -6.31
N SER A 31 -2.93 3.36 -5.79
CA SER A 31 -1.63 3.10 -6.42
C SER A 31 -0.94 1.97 -5.68
N TYR A 32 -0.09 1.22 -6.39
CA TYR A 32 0.54 0.02 -5.86
C TYR A 32 2.07 0.13 -5.79
N TYR A 33 2.64 -0.61 -4.85
CA TYR A 33 4.05 -0.91 -4.77
C TYR A 33 4.28 -2.42 -4.87
N SER A 34 5.33 -2.80 -5.58
CA SER A 34 5.92 -4.14 -5.45
C SER A 34 6.93 -4.15 -4.31
N LEU A 35 6.99 -5.25 -3.56
CA LEU A 35 7.99 -5.41 -2.51
C LEU A 35 9.19 -6.19 -3.06
N GLU A 36 10.39 -5.72 -2.80
CA GLU A 36 11.63 -6.37 -3.20
C GLU A 36 12.43 -6.71 -1.94
N VAL A 37 12.60 -8.00 -1.66
CA VAL A 37 13.30 -8.48 -0.46
C VAL A 37 14.20 -9.63 -0.89
N ASN A 38 15.50 -9.57 -0.53
CA ASN A 38 16.49 -10.59 -0.87
C ASN A 38 16.52 -10.94 -2.38
N GLY A 39 16.35 -9.94 -3.25
CA GLY A 39 16.35 -10.12 -4.71
C GLY A 39 15.08 -10.78 -5.28
N GLN A 40 14.08 -11.07 -4.44
CA GLN A 40 12.77 -11.57 -4.89
C GLN A 40 11.75 -10.45 -4.89
N GLN A 41 10.93 -10.40 -5.95
CA GLN A 41 9.87 -9.42 -6.09
C GLN A 41 8.50 -10.03 -5.79
N ASN A 42 7.77 -9.44 -4.84
CA ASN A 42 6.35 -9.67 -4.62
C ASN A 42 5.54 -8.55 -5.29
N LYS A 43 5.02 -8.83 -6.48
CA LYS A 43 4.42 -7.83 -7.37
C LYS A 43 3.12 -7.26 -6.81
N ASP A 44 3.05 -5.93 -6.78
CA ASP A 44 1.92 -5.12 -6.29
C ASP A 44 1.44 -5.55 -4.90
N ALA A 45 2.35 -5.93 -3.99
CA ALA A 45 2.02 -6.49 -2.67
C ALA A 45 1.69 -5.45 -1.59
N ALA A 46 1.80 -4.17 -1.92
CA ALA A 46 1.34 -3.07 -1.09
C ALA A 46 0.57 -2.06 -1.93
N TRP A 47 -0.36 -1.33 -1.32
CA TRP A 47 -1.12 -0.27 -1.98
C TRP A 47 -1.40 0.89 -1.04
N TYR A 48 -1.71 2.03 -1.63
CA TYR A 48 -2.03 3.27 -0.94
C TYR A 48 -2.95 4.14 -1.78
N TYR A 49 -3.56 5.14 -1.15
CA TYR A 49 -4.40 6.12 -1.83
C TYR A 49 -3.72 7.49 -1.80
N PRO A 50 -3.13 7.97 -2.92
CA PRO A 50 -2.50 9.29 -2.96
C PRO A 50 -3.53 10.42 -2.89
N GLU A 51 -4.69 10.22 -3.50
CA GLU A 51 -5.79 11.18 -3.55
C GLU A 51 -7.11 10.48 -3.18
N PRO A 52 -7.29 10.13 -1.89
CA PRO A 52 -8.52 9.47 -1.47
C PRO A 52 -9.70 10.45 -1.50
N LYS A 53 -10.90 9.90 -1.64
CA LYS A 53 -12.15 10.64 -1.45
C LYS A 53 -12.33 11.06 0.00
N ASP A 54 -13.23 12.02 0.23
CA ASP A 54 -13.54 12.61 1.53
C ASP A 54 -13.77 11.60 2.65
N ALA A 55 -14.51 10.54 2.37
CA ALA A 55 -14.81 9.46 3.32
C ALA A 55 -13.59 8.62 3.74
N ALA A 56 -12.44 8.79 3.10
CA ALA A 56 -11.21 8.04 3.35
C ALA A 56 -9.97 8.95 3.44
N LYS A 57 -10.16 10.26 3.71
CA LYS A 57 -9.06 11.24 3.82
C LYS A 57 -8.03 10.87 4.88
N GLU A 58 -8.46 10.23 5.96
CA GLU A 58 -7.60 9.84 7.08
C GLU A 58 -6.50 8.83 6.69
N ILE A 59 -6.72 8.02 5.65
CA ILE A 59 -5.75 7.04 5.14
C ILE A 59 -4.95 7.56 3.93
N LYS A 60 -4.94 8.87 3.68
CA LYS A 60 -4.17 9.46 2.58
C LYS A 60 -2.69 9.11 2.71
N ASN A 61 -2.12 8.49 1.68
CA ASN A 61 -0.74 7.99 1.64
C ASN A 61 -0.41 6.90 2.68
N TYR A 62 -1.40 6.37 3.41
CA TYR A 62 -1.14 5.21 4.26
C TYR A 62 -1.05 3.96 3.40
N VAL A 63 -0.14 3.08 3.78
CA VAL A 63 0.19 1.87 3.04
C VAL A 63 -0.46 0.66 3.72
N ALA A 64 -1.11 -0.17 2.94
CA ALA A 64 -1.64 -1.46 3.36
C ALA A 64 -1.01 -2.60 2.53
N PHE A 65 -1.10 -3.82 3.03
CA PHE A 65 -0.37 -4.99 2.52
C PHE A 65 -1.26 -6.20 2.29
N TRP A 66 -0.91 -7.03 1.31
CA TRP A 66 -1.59 -8.28 0.95
C TRP A 66 -0.63 -9.24 0.24
N LYS A 67 -1.17 -10.22 -0.52
CA LYS A 67 -0.39 -11.16 -1.36
C LYS A 67 0.71 -11.89 -0.56
N GLY A 68 0.30 -12.50 0.55
CA GLY A 68 1.19 -13.30 1.40
C GLY A 68 1.99 -12.50 2.44
N VAL A 69 1.88 -11.16 2.45
CA VAL A 69 2.39 -10.36 3.58
C VAL A 69 1.53 -10.65 4.82
N LYS A 70 2.18 -11.05 5.91
CA LYS A 70 1.55 -11.23 7.22
C LYS A 70 1.76 -9.98 8.05
N VAL A 71 0.69 -9.50 8.67
CA VAL A 71 0.71 -8.35 9.58
C VAL A 71 0.42 -8.88 10.98
N GLU A 72 1.38 -8.75 11.88
CA GLU A 72 1.31 -9.25 13.25
C GLU A 72 1.60 -8.10 14.21
N GLN A 73 0.89 -8.07 15.35
CA GLN A 73 1.22 -7.17 16.45
C GLN A 73 2.39 -7.77 17.23
N SER A 74 3.36 -6.92 17.57
CA SER A 74 4.49 -7.28 18.44
C SER A 74 4.31 -6.66 19.82
#